data_AF-A0A3D5WDW5-F1
#
_entry.id   AF-A0A3D5WDW5-F1
#
_cell.length_a   1.000
_cell.length_b   1.000
_cell.length_c   1.000
_cell.angle_alpha   90.00
_cell.angle_beta   90.00
_cell.angle_gamma   90.00
#
_symmetry.space_group_name_H-M   'P 1'
#
loop_
_entity.id
_entity.type
_entity.pdbx_description
1 polymer ?
#
loop_
_entity_poly.entity_id
_entity_poly.type
_entity_poly.pdbx_seq_one_letter_code
_entity_poly.pdbx_strand_id
1 'polypeptide(L)' 'MPLVDKVIDNTILSGMTRVDIVHGVGTGRLRDAIRDHLNAHSFVVNFNSADLSQGGTGVTVVEIKV' A
#
# COMPACT_ATOMS: atom_id res chain seq x y z
N MET A 1 3.33 10.70 -2.91
CA MET A 1 3.90 9.80 -3.95
C MET A 1 2.82 9.59 -5.00
N PRO A 2 2.86 10.25 -6.18
CA PRO A 2 1.66 10.47 -6.98
C PRO A 2 0.89 9.21 -7.42
N LEU A 3 1.60 8.11 -7.73
CA LEU A 3 0.96 6.86 -8.12
C LEU A 3 0.27 6.16 -6.95
N VAL A 4 0.88 6.22 -5.75
CA VAL A 4 0.31 5.64 -4.52
C VAL A 4 -0.96 6.40 -4.14
N ASP A 5 -0.90 7.74 -4.17
CA ASP A 5 -2.04 8.61 -3.86
C ASP A 5 -3.22 8.30 -4.79
N LYS A 6 -2.96 8.23 -6.10
CA LYS A 6 -3.98 7.89 -7.10
C LYS A 6 -4.62 6.51 -6.88
N VAL A 7 -3.84 5.52 -6.45
CA VAL A 7 -4.35 4.18 -6.17
C VAL A 7 -5.26 4.21 -4.95
N ILE A 8 -4.88 4.90 -3.88
CA ILE A 8 -5.70 5.08 -2.68
C ILE A 8 -7.01 5.80 -3.02
N ASP A 9 -6.94 6.89 -3.77
CA ASP A 9 -8.12 7.64 -4.20
C ASP A 9 -9.09 6.75 -4.99
N ASN A 10 -8.58 5.98 -5.95
CA ASN A 10 -9.40 5.05 -6.72
C ASN A 10 -10.03 3.96 -5.84
N THR A 11 -9.29 3.44 -4.85
CA THR A 11 -9.80 2.46 -3.88
C THR A 11 -10.97 3.05 -3.08
N ILE A 12 -10.83 4.28 -2.59
CA ILE A 12 -11.90 5.01 -1.88
C ILE A 12 -13.12 5.21 -2.78
N LEU A 13 -12.91 5.71 -4.00
CA LEU A 13 -14.00 5.95 -4.96
C LEU A 13 -14.74 4.68 -5.37
N SER A 14 -14.05 3.54 -5.37
CA SER A 14 -14.65 2.23 -5.66
C SER A 14 -15.36 1.59 -4.47
N GLY A 15 -15.32 2.22 -3.28
CA GLY A 15 -15.87 1.66 -2.05
C GLY A 15 -15.10 0.45 -1.52
N MET A 16 -13.88 0.22 -2.01
CA MET A 16 -13.02 -0.84 -1.52
C MET A 16 -12.29 -0.39 -0.25
N THR A 17 -12.11 -1.31 0.70
CA THR A 17 -11.44 -1.04 1.98
C THR A 17 -10.01 -1.56 2.02
N ARG A 18 -9.53 -2.14 0.92
CA ARG A 18 -8.22 -2.78 0.83
C ARG A 18 -7.61 -2.56 -0.55
N VAL A 19 -6.31 -2.33 -0.58
CA VAL A 19 -5.52 -2.30 -1.82
C VAL A 19 -4.14 -2.89 -1.61
N ASP A 20 -3.68 -3.64 -2.62
CA ASP A 20 -2.37 -4.29 -2.60
C ASP A 20 -1.43 -3.52 -3.55
N ILE A 21 -0.33 -2.99 -3.01
CA ILE A 21 0.69 -2.24 -3.77
C ILE A 21 1.87 -3.18 -4.06
N VAL A 22 1.97 -3.62 -5.30
CA VAL A 22 3.09 -4.45 -5.78
C VAL A 22 4.26 -3.55 -6.16
N HIS A 23 5.34 -3.62 -5.41
CA HIS A 23 6.56 -2.83 -5.65
C HIS A 23 7.80 -3.70 -5.90
N GLY A 24 7.69 -5.02 -5.72
CA GLY A 24 8.79 -5.96 -5.82
C GLY A 24 9.73 -5.91 -4.61
N VAL A 25 10.62 -6.89 -4.50
CA VAL A 25 11.54 -7.02 -3.36
C VAL A 25 12.72 -6.05 -3.51
N GLY A 26 13.45 -6.14 -4.64
CA GLY A 26 14.58 -5.26 -4.97
C GLY A 26 15.55 -5.05 -3.80
N THR A 27 16.03 -3.81 -3.65
CA THR A 27 16.85 -3.37 -2.51
C THR A 27 16.02 -2.98 -1.27
N GLY A 28 14.69 -3.06 -1.35
CA GLY A 28 13.78 -2.55 -0.31
C GLY A 28 13.51 -1.04 -0.34
N ARG A 29 14.28 -0.23 -1.08
CA ARG A 29 14.14 1.23 -1.07
C ARG A 29 12.74 1.71 -1.46
N LEU A 30 12.10 1.07 -2.46
CA LEU A 30 10.74 1.44 -2.87
C LEU A 30 9.71 1.03 -1.82
N ARG A 31 9.85 -0.15 -1.20
CA ARG A 31 9.02 -0.59 -0.08
C ARG A 31 9.08 0.43 1.05
N ASP A 32 10.28 0.81 1.46
CA ASP A 32 10.48 1.70 2.61
C ASP A 32 9.90 3.09 2.31
N ALA A 33 10.15 3.65 1.12
CA ALA A 33 9.55 4.92 0.70
C ALA A 33 8.01 4.88 0.63
N ILE A 34 7.42 3.78 0.14
CA ILE A 34 5.96 3.59 0.15
C ILE A 34 5.43 3.58 1.58
N ARG A 35 6.07 2.81 2.47
CA ARG A 35 5.62 2.68 3.87
C ARG A 35 5.74 4.00 4.63
N ASP A 36 6.80 4.77 4.40
CA ASP A 36 6.95 6.11 4.98
C ASP A 36 5.84 7.06 4.50
N HIS A 37 5.50 7.00 3.21
CA HIS A 37 4.41 7.79 2.64
C HIS A 37 3.04 7.37 3.20
N LEU A 38 2.79 6.06 3.34
CA LEU A 38 1.55 5.52 3.91
C LEU A 38 1.37 5.85 5.39
N ASN A 39 2.45 5.86 6.18
CA ASN A 39 2.42 6.22 7.60
C ASN A 39 1.87 7.64 7.85
N ALA A 40 2.07 8.57 6.90
CA ALA A 40 1.58 9.93 7.00
C ALA A 40 0.20 10.14 6.34
N HIS A 41 -0.37 9.10 5.69
CA HIS A 41 -1.56 9.24 4.85
C HIS A 41 -2.86 9.10 5.65
N SER A 42 -3.69 10.14 5.68
CA SER A 42 -4.87 10.23 6.58
C SER A 42 -5.98 9.19 6.34
N PHE A 43 -6.05 8.61 5.13
CA PHE A 43 -7.03 7.57 4.78
C PHE A 43 -6.52 6.15 4.99
N VAL A 44 -5.26 5.96 5.37
CA VAL A 44 -4.68 4.64 5.64
C VAL A 44 -4.92 4.29 7.10
N VAL A 45 -5.57 3.16 7.36
CA VAL A 45 -5.81 2.64 8.71
C VAL A 45 -4.64 1.80 9.17
N ASN A 46 -4.14 0.94 8.28
CA ASN A 46 -3.05 0.02 8.55
C ASN A 46 -2.38 -0.41 7.24
N PHE A 47 -1.16 -0.90 7.32
CA PHE A 47 -0.52 -1.57 6.20
C PHE A 47 0.52 -2.59 6.66
N ASN A 48 0.63 -3.70 5.94
CA ASN A 48 1.56 -4.78 6.23
C ASN A 48 2.15 -5.38 4.96
N SER A 49 3.21 -6.18 5.10
CA SER A 49 3.65 -7.02 4.00
C SER A 49 2.59 -8.08 3.73
N ALA A 50 2.42 -8.48 2.47
CA ALA A 50 1.55 -9.60 2.14
C ALA A 50 2.10 -10.93 2.70
N ASP A 51 1.25 -11.95 2.73
CA ASP A 51 1.67 -13.32 3.01
C ASP A 51 2.70 -13.80 1.96
N LEU A 52 3.56 -14.76 2.33
CA LEU A 52 4.57 -15.33 1.42
C LEU A 52 3.95 -15.89 0.13
N SER A 53 2.74 -16.46 0.22
CA SER A 53 2.00 -16.97 -0.94
C SER A 53 1.40 -15.88 -1.83
N GLN A 54 1.35 -14.63 -1.36
CA GLN A 54 0.77 -13.46 -2.04
C GLN A 54 1.83 -12.39 -2.35
N GLY A 55 3.12 -12.79 -2.45
CA GLY A 55 4.22 -11.90 -2.83
C GLY A 55 5.06 -11.37 -1.67
N GLY A 56 4.71 -11.70 -0.42
CA GLY A 56 5.55 -11.46 0.75
C GLY A 56 5.96 -10.00 0.91
N THR A 57 7.25 -9.78 1.17
CA THR A 57 7.82 -8.43 1.33
C THR A 57 7.85 -7.57 0.06
N GLY A 58 7.50 -8.14 -1.11
CA GLY A 58 7.39 -7.40 -2.38
C GLY A 58 6.02 -6.75 -2.61
N VAL A 59 5.08 -6.97 -1.70
CA VAL A 59 3.71 -6.44 -1.76
C VAL A 59 3.36 -5.82 -0.42
N THR A 60 2.87 -4.58 -0.45
CA THR A 60 2.32 -3.92 0.73
C THR A 60 0.79 -3.93 0.63
N VAL A 61 0.14 -4.62 1.56
CA VAL A 61 -1.31 -4.65 1.72
C VAL A 61 -1.72 -3.46 2.58
N VAL A 62 -2.62 -2.62 2.08
CA VAL A 62 -3.06 -1.38 2.72
C VAL A 62 -4.55 -1.46 3.03
N GLU A 63 -4.91 -1.15 4.27
CA GLU A 63 -6.29 -1.01 4.73
C GLU A 63 -6.69 0.46 4.69
N ILE A 64 -7.83 0.73 4.07
CA ILE A 64 -8.34 2.09 3.81
C ILE A 64 -9.55 2.37 4.69
N LYS A 65 -9.58 3.60 5.21
CA LYS A 65 -10.70 4.13 5.98
C LYS A 65 -11.88 4.38 5.04
N VAL A 66 -12.99 3.69 5.31
CA VAL A 66 -14.32 3.94 4.71
C VAL A 66 -15.09 4.97 5.51
#